data_AF-A0A2D6JXU6-F1
#
_entry.id   AF-A0A2D6JXU6-F1
#
_cell.length_a   1.000
_cell.length_b   1.000
_cell.length_c   1.000
_cell.angle_alpha   90.00
_cell.angle_beta   90.00
_cell.angle_gamma   90.00
#
_symmetry.space_group_name_H-M   'P 1'
#
loop_
_entity.id
_entity.type
_entity.pdbx_description
1 polymer ?
#
loop_
_entity_poly.entity_id
_entity_poly.type
_entity_poly.pdbx_seq_one_letter_code
_entity_poly.pdbx_strand_id
1 'polypeptide(L)'
;MPPEEIPEFIWIPEGQFVMGDIFRNMSIKGEGQEDEIPLRLLNLPGFWIAENVVTNQEYLKFIETACPNKRAEFLEQIKKCQ
;
A
#
# COMPACT_ATOMS: atom_id res chain seq x y z
N MET A 1 -7.18 22.55 -6.40
CA MET A 1 -5.85 22.87 -5.85
C MET A 1 -5.47 21.71 -4.95
N PRO A 2 -4.27 21.13 -5.06
CA PRO A 2 -3.88 20.04 -4.17
C PRO A 2 -3.93 20.52 -2.71
N PRO A 3 -4.23 19.61 -1.76
CA PRO A 3 -4.15 19.92 -0.34
C PRO A 3 -2.71 20.23 0.08
N GLU A 4 -2.55 20.73 1.32
CA GLU A 4 -1.23 20.98 1.91
C GLU A 4 -0.37 19.71 1.88
N GLU A 5 0.87 19.84 1.43
CA GLU A 5 1.78 18.71 1.24
C GLU A 5 2.14 18.05 2.57
N ILE A 6 2.03 16.73 2.61
CA ILE A 6 2.48 15.90 3.73
C ILE A 6 3.83 15.30 3.34
N PRO A 7 4.91 15.52 4.13
CA PRO A 7 6.21 14.93 3.85
C PRO A 7 6.11 13.40 3.70
N GLU A 8 6.79 12.83 2.70
CA GLU A 8 6.83 11.39 2.40
C GLU A 8 5.49 10.78 1.94
N PHE A 9 4.49 11.61 1.61
CA PHE A 9 3.24 11.17 1.01
C PHE A 9 3.02 11.84 -0.35
N ILE A 10 2.37 11.11 -1.24
CA ILE A 10 1.99 11.56 -2.58
C ILE A 10 0.48 11.77 -2.63
N TRP A 11 0.07 12.94 -3.13
CA TRP A 11 -1.35 13.24 -3.37
C TRP A 11 -1.81 12.60 -4.67
N ILE A 12 -2.78 11.71 -4.58
CA ILE A 12 -3.52 11.18 -5.72
C ILE A 12 -4.80 12.00 -5.85
N PRO A 13 -4.96 12.78 -6.94
CA PRO A 13 -6.14 13.60 -7.12
C PRO A 13 -7.41 12.76 -7.32
N GLU A 14 -8.55 13.35 -6.99
CA GLU A 14 -9.84 12.75 -7.29
C GLU A 14 -10.00 12.53 -8.80
N GLY A 15 -10.73 11.49 -9.17
CA GLY A 15 -11.06 11.27 -10.57
C GLY A 15 -11.42 9.85 -10.92
N GLN A 16 -11.65 9.68 -12.22
CA GLN A 16 -11.96 8.40 -12.81
C GLN A 16 -10.68 7.63 -13.11
N PHE A 17 -10.64 6.38 -12.67
CA PHE A 17 -9.53 5.48 -12.92
C PHE A 17 -10.04 4.11 -13.36
N VAL A 18 -9.23 3.43 -14.15
CA VAL A 18 -9.50 2.09 -14.64
C VAL A 18 -8.71 1.11 -13.78
N MET A 19 -9.38 0.12 -13.21
CA MET A 19 -8.80 -0.86 -12.29
C MET A 19 -9.08 -2.29 -12.74
N GLY A 20 -8.13 -3.20 -12.50
CA GLY A 20 -8.25 -4.62 -12.83
C GLY A 20 -7.66 -4.96 -14.18
N ASP A 21 -7.76 -6.23 -14.58
CA ASP A 21 -7.22 -6.75 -15.84
C ASP A 21 -8.34 -7.01 -16.87
N ILE A 22 -8.00 -6.85 -18.15
CA ILE A 22 -8.83 -7.14 -19.32
C ILE A 22 -8.65 -8.57 -19.85
N PHE A 23 -7.54 -9.23 -19.54
CA PHE A 23 -7.15 -10.48 -20.22
C PHE A 23 -7.64 -11.73 -19.51
N ARG A 24 -8.94 -12.03 -19.62
CA ARG A 24 -9.45 -13.35 -19.19
C ARG A 24 -9.02 -14.50 -20.13
N ASN A 25 -8.60 -14.19 -21.37
CA ASN A 25 -8.39 -15.20 -22.42
C ASN A 25 -7.44 -14.80 -23.58
N MET A 26 -6.71 -13.67 -23.51
CA MET A 26 -5.77 -13.31 -24.59
C MET A 26 -4.34 -13.55 -24.12
N SER A 27 -3.73 -14.64 -24.62
CA SER A 27 -2.33 -15.00 -24.38
C SER A 27 -1.37 -13.98 -25.02
N ILE A 28 -1.27 -12.79 -24.43
CA ILE A 28 -0.19 -11.83 -24.70
C ILE A 28 0.32 -11.28 -23.36
N LYS A 29 0.92 -12.18 -22.56
CA LYS A 29 1.85 -11.87 -21.45
C LYS A 29 1.33 -11.06 -20.24
N GLY A 30 0.02 -11.04 -19.96
CA GLY A 30 -0.52 -10.60 -18.67
C GLY A 30 -1.20 -11.77 -17.98
N GLU A 31 -0.68 -12.23 -16.85
CA GLU A 31 -1.28 -13.27 -16.02
C GLU A 31 -1.80 -12.65 -14.72
N GLY A 32 -2.79 -11.75 -14.82
CA GLY A 32 -3.55 -11.34 -13.65
C GLY A 32 -4.27 -12.55 -13.05
N GLN A 33 -4.30 -12.66 -11.72
CA GLN A 33 -5.03 -13.71 -11.03
C GLN A 33 -6.55 -13.58 -11.25
N GLU A 34 -7.32 -14.64 -10.99
CA GLU A 34 -8.78 -14.63 -11.23
C GLU A 34 -9.52 -13.51 -10.47
N ASP A 35 -8.97 -13.04 -9.34
CA ASP A 35 -9.50 -11.96 -8.52
C ASP A 35 -9.08 -10.55 -8.97
N GLU A 36 -8.25 -10.43 -10.01
CA GLU A 36 -7.86 -9.15 -10.62
C GLU A 36 -8.82 -8.71 -11.74
N ILE A 37 -9.79 -9.55 -12.11
CA ILE A 37 -10.73 -9.36 -13.23
C ILE A 37 -12.15 -9.08 -12.68
N PRO A 38 -12.97 -8.22 -13.32
CA PRO A 38 -12.71 -7.53 -14.57
C PRO A 38 -12.16 -6.11 -14.42
N LEU A 39 -11.62 -5.61 -15.52
CA LEU A 39 -11.42 -4.19 -15.75
C LEU A 39 -12.72 -3.40 -15.45
N ARG A 40 -12.62 -2.41 -14.58
CA ARG A 40 -13.74 -1.57 -14.13
C ARG A 40 -13.33 -0.10 -14.09
N LEU A 41 -14.23 0.77 -14.55
CA LEU A 41 -14.10 2.22 -14.36
C LEU A 41 -14.64 2.58 -12.98
N LEU A 42 -13.83 3.25 -12.19
CA LEU A 42 -14.13 3.63 -10.82
C LEU A 42 -13.88 5.13 -10.64
N ASN A 43 -14.58 5.75 -9.70
CA ASN A 43 -14.39 7.15 -9.33
C ASN A 43 -13.93 7.20 -7.87
N LEU A 44 -12.72 7.69 -7.60
CA LEU A 44 -12.21 7.85 -6.23
C LEU A 44 -12.17 9.31 -5.82
N PRO A 45 -12.43 9.58 -4.53
CA PRO A 45 -12.00 10.85 -3.95
C PRO A 45 -10.47 10.95 -3.98
N GLY A 46 -9.94 12.16 -3.89
CA GLY A 46 -8.49 12.34 -3.75
C GLY A 46 -8.01 11.84 -2.38
N PHE A 47 -6.82 11.26 -2.35
CA PHE A 47 -6.24 10.70 -1.12
C PHE A 47 -4.71 10.81 -1.13
N TRP A 48 -4.12 10.74 0.07
CA TRP A 48 -2.68 10.63 0.24
C TRP A 48 -2.27 9.17 0.35
N ILE A 49 -1.15 8.80 -0.27
CA ILE A 49 -0.50 7.50 -0.09
C ILE A 49 0.96 7.72 0.27
N ALA A 50 1.49 6.94 1.22
CA ALA A 50 2.90 7.01 1.57
C ALA A 50 3.77 6.63 0.37
N GLU A 51 4.85 7.37 0.13
CA GLU A 51 5.81 7.10 -0.93
C GLU A 51 6.56 5.79 -0.68
N ASN A 52 6.82 5.48 0.59
CA ASN A 52 7.54 4.30 1.03
C ASN A 52 6.66 3.41 1.93
N VAL A 53 6.95 2.11 1.92
CA VAL A 53 6.34 1.16 2.87
C VAL A 53 6.83 1.43 4.29
N VAL A 54 5.99 1.14 5.28
CA VAL A 54 6.37 1.25 6.69
C VAL A 54 7.58 0.37 6.99
N THR A 55 8.62 0.96 7.54
CA THR A 55 9.86 0.28 7.91
C THR A 55 9.75 -0.41 9.27
N ASN A 56 10.63 -1.37 9.51
CA ASN A 56 10.76 -2.02 10.81
C ASN A 56 11.06 -1.02 11.95
N GLN A 57 11.81 0.06 11.66
CA GLN A 57 12.13 1.08 12.65
C GLN A 57 10.91 1.93 13.03
N GLU A 58 10.08 2.29 12.05
CA GLU A 58 8.83 3.02 12.31
C GLU A 58 7.82 2.16 13.06
N TYR A 59 7.69 0.89 12.68
CA TYR A 59 6.81 -0.02 13.40
C TYR A 59 7.32 -0.33 14.82
N LEU A 60 8.65 -0.36 15.04
CA LEU A 60 9.21 -0.45 16.39
C LEU A 60 8.79 0.74 17.25
N LYS A 61 8.88 1.98 16.74
CA LYS A 61 8.43 3.20 17.45
C LYS A 61 6.94 3.11 17.81
N PHE A 62 6.12 2.59 16.88
CA PHE A 62 4.71 2.33 17.15
C PHE A 62 4.52 1.32 18.28
N ILE A 63 5.21 0.17 18.25
CA ILE A 63 5.11 -0.86 19.31
C ILE A 63 5.54 -0.29 20.66
N GLU A 64 6.65 0.44 20.71
CA GLU A 64 7.15 1.05 21.95
C GLU A 64 6.13 2.00 22.59
N THR A 65 5.30 2.65 21.77
CA THR A 65 4.26 3.58 22.23
C THR A 65 2.93 2.90 22.53
N ALA A 66 2.45 2.04 21.63
CA ALA A 66 1.09 1.51 21.65
C ALA A 66 0.98 0.13 22.31
N CYS A 67 2.00 -0.73 22.17
CA CYS A 67 2.01 -2.11 22.67
C CYS A 67 3.38 -2.50 23.23
N PRO A 68 3.90 -1.82 24.27
CA PRO A 68 5.30 -1.96 24.71
C PRO A 68 5.66 -3.39 25.12
N ASN A 69 4.69 -4.19 25.56
CA ASN A 69 4.85 -5.61 25.88
C ASN A 69 5.23 -6.49 24.68
N LYS A 70 4.96 -6.07 23.44
CA LYS A 70 5.30 -6.80 22.21
C LYS A 70 6.69 -6.50 21.66
N ARG A 71 7.42 -5.55 22.27
CA ARG A 71 8.73 -5.10 21.78
C ARG A 71 9.74 -6.23 21.65
N ALA A 72 9.88 -7.07 22.67
CA ALA A 72 10.87 -8.14 22.69
C ALA A 72 10.62 -9.18 21.59
N GLU A 73 9.36 -9.57 21.41
CA GLU A 73 8.94 -10.50 20.35
C GLU A 73 9.27 -9.95 18.96
N PHE A 74 8.94 -8.68 18.72
CA PHE A 74 9.18 -8.04 17.44
C PHE A 74 10.68 -7.92 17.10
N LEU A 75 11.52 -7.57 18.10
CA LEU A 75 12.97 -7.52 17.91
C LEU A 75 13.56 -8.88 17.53
N GLU A 76 13.02 -9.98 18.09
CA GLU A 76 13.44 -11.33 17.71
C GLU A 76 12.99 -11.71 16.29
N GLN A 77 11.84 -11.21 15.82
CA GLN A 77 11.40 -11.43 14.44
C GLN A 77 12.30 -10.73 13.42
N ILE A 78 12.68 -9.47 13.67
CA ILE A 78 13.55 -8.71 12.75
C ILE A 78 14.90 -9.41 12.57
N LYS A 79 15.50 -9.92 13.65
CA LYS A 79 16.80 -10.63 13.59
C LYS A 79 16.76 -11.88 12.72
N LYS A 80 15.62 -12.55 12.60
CA LYS A 80 15.48 -13.78 11.79
C LYS A 80 15.40 -13.51 10.29
N CYS A 81 15.13 -12.26 9.90
CA CYS A 81 15.03 -11.85 8.50
C CYS A 81 16.33 -11.24 7.95
N GLN A 82 17.39 -11.15 8.77
CA GLN A 82 18.73 -10.66 8.42
C GLN A 82 19.71 -11.83 8.31
#